data_AF-A0A176TDB2-F1
#
_entry.id   AF-A0A176TDB2-F1
#
_cell.length_a   1.000
_cell.length_b   1.000
_cell.length_c   1.000
_cell.angle_alpha   90.00
_cell.angle_beta   90.00
_cell.angle_gamma   90.00
#
_symmetry.space_group_name_H-M   'P 1'
#
loop_
_entity.id
_entity.type
_entity.pdbx_description
1 polymer ?
#
loop_
_entity_poly.entity_id
_entity_poly.type
_entity_poly.pdbx_seq_one_letter_code
_entity_poly.pdbx_strand_id
1 'polypeptide(L)'
;MLKFQKQHPNIYVDDALDSLKIHKSFSNKFWYSRSQLINTIFTDKTVSKKLRKQLLSYSSIALFILLPLFTLFLRLIYIRRKFTYIEHLIFVFHTQTVFFLLLSMFYILNIFIETESYAGFFLILFLLYLFLAMKNFYEQSFIKTLLKYLFANVLFMIFTSLGIVFISFIAFALF
;
A
#
# COMPACT_ATOMS: atom_id res chain seq x y z
N MET A 1 0.84 18.73 -23.16
CA MET A 1 -0.47 18.20 -22.68
C MET A 1 -0.86 18.83 -21.35
N LEU A 2 -0.18 18.56 -20.22
CA LEU A 2 -0.63 19.07 -18.90
C LEU A 2 -0.65 20.60 -18.74
N LYS A 3 0.37 21.31 -19.26
CA LYS A 3 0.38 22.79 -19.30
C LYS A 3 -0.75 23.36 -20.18
N PHE A 4 -1.00 22.71 -21.31
CA PHE A 4 -2.06 23.10 -22.25
C PHE A 4 -3.45 22.89 -21.63
N GLN A 5 -3.67 21.75 -20.96
CA GLN A 5 -4.91 21.50 -20.24
C GLN A 5 -5.15 22.50 -19.10
N LYS A 6 -4.11 22.89 -18.36
CA LYS A 6 -4.24 23.94 -17.34
C LYS A 6 -4.75 25.27 -17.90
N GLN A 7 -4.38 25.60 -19.14
CA GLN A 7 -4.79 26.82 -19.83
C GLN A 7 -6.17 26.68 -20.50
N HIS A 8 -6.56 25.45 -20.87
CA HIS A 8 -7.77 25.18 -21.63
C HIS A 8 -8.58 24.01 -21.06
N PRO A 9 -9.18 24.17 -19.86
CA PRO A 9 -9.75 23.06 -19.09
C PRO A 9 -10.93 22.34 -19.74
N ASN A 10 -11.67 23.02 -20.62
CA ASN A 10 -12.95 22.58 -21.18
C ASN A 10 -12.88 22.10 -22.65
N ILE A 11 -11.68 21.94 -23.23
CA ILE A 11 -11.53 21.48 -24.61
C ILE A 11 -11.61 19.94 -24.67
N TYR A 12 -12.35 19.42 -25.66
CA TYR A 12 -12.43 17.98 -25.92
C TYR A 12 -11.06 17.39 -26.29
N VAL A 13 -10.82 16.13 -25.93
CA VAL A 13 -9.53 15.46 -26.10
C VAL A 13 -9.02 15.52 -27.55
N ASP A 14 -9.90 15.34 -28.52
CA ASP A 14 -9.51 15.33 -29.94
C ASP A 14 -9.14 16.73 -30.45
N ASP A 15 -9.89 17.77 -30.07
CA ASP A 15 -9.61 19.17 -30.43
C ASP A 15 -8.32 19.69 -29.77
N ALA A 16 -8.05 19.22 -28.56
CA ALA A 16 -6.83 19.54 -27.85
C ALA A 16 -5.60 18.88 -28.48
N LEU A 17 -5.73 17.64 -28.98
CA LEU A 17 -4.67 16.97 -29.72
C LEU A 17 -4.40 17.63 -31.07
N ASP A 18 -5.45 18.09 -31.77
CA ASP A 18 -5.32 18.88 -33.00
C ASP A 18 -4.60 20.20 -32.75
N SER A 19 -5.00 20.92 -31.69
CA SER A 19 -4.37 22.19 -31.28
C SER A 19 -2.89 22.01 -30.90
N LEU A 20 -2.53 20.87 -30.33
CA LEU A 20 -1.16 20.51 -29.99
C LEU A 20 -0.36 19.96 -31.18
N LYS A 21 -0.98 19.77 -32.35
CA LYS A 21 -0.41 19.12 -33.54
C LYS A 21 0.10 17.71 -33.24
N ILE A 22 -0.60 16.97 -32.38
CA ILE A 22 -0.26 15.60 -31.97
C ILE A 22 -1.22 14.62 -32.64
N HIS A 23 -0.68 13.54 -33.21
CA HIS A 23 -1.49 12.50 -33.84
C HIS A 23 -2.48 11.85 -32.84
N LYS A 24 -3.72 11.63 -33.27
CA LYS A 24 -4.80 11.04 -32.47
C LYS A 24 -4.66 9.51 -32.28
N SER A 25 -3.55 9.06 -31.70
CA SER A 25 -3.36 7.65 -31.32
C SER A 25 -4.04 7.33 -29.99
N PHE A 26 -4.34 6.05 -29.74
CA PHE A 26 -4.87 5.57 -28.46
C PHE A 26 -4.02 6.05 -27.27
N SER A 27 -2.69 5.92 -27.36
CA SER A 27 -1.77 6.38 -26.33
C SER A 27 -1.85 7.88 -26.09
N ASN A 28 -1.94 8.70 -27.16
CA ASN A 28 -1.98 10.15 -27.03
C ASN A 28 -3.30 10.63 -26.42
N LYS A 29 -4.43 10.00 -26.80
CA LYS A 29 -5.74 10.24 -26.16
C LYS A 29 -5.74 9.83 -24.68
N PHE A 30 -5.17 8.66 -24.38
CA PHE A 30 -5.03 8.19 -23.00
C PHE A 30 -4.24 9.19 -22.15
N TRP A 31 -3.03 9.55 -22.56
CA TRP A 31 -2.19 10.49 -21.81
C TRP A 31 -2.81 11.87 -21.65
N TYR A 32 -3.54 12.37 -22.66
CA TYR A 32 -4.27 13.63 -22.54
C TYR A 32 -5.43 13.54 -21.54
N SER A 33 -6.25 12.48 -21.60
CA SER A 33 -7.33 12.25 -20.61
C SER A 33 -6.80 12.17 -19.18
N ARG A 34 -5.67 11.47 -19.00
CA ARG A 34 -4.97 11.37 -17.72
C ARG A 34 -4.47 12.74 -17.25
N SER A 35 -4.01 13.60 -18.16
CA SER A 35 -3.62 14.97 -17.82
C SER A 35 -4.80 15.84 -17.35
N GLN A 36 -6.00 15.62 -17.88
CA GLN A 36 -7.23 16.25 -17.40
C GLN A 36 -7.57 15.78 -15.97
N LEU A 37 -7.47 14.48 -15.71
CA LEU A 37 -7.67 13.93 -14.35
C LEU A 37 -6.68 14.51 -13.34
N ILE A 38 -5.40 14.62 -13.69
CA ILE A 38 -4.41 15.23 -12.80
C ILE A 38 -4.83 16.67 -12.47
N ASN A 39 -5.26 17.45 -13.46
CA ASN A 39 -5.71 18.82 -13.21
C ASN A 39 -6.96 18.87 -12.30
N THR A 40 -7.96 18.03 -12.57
CA THR A 40 -9.20 18.01 -11.77
C THR A 40 -8.99 17.46 -10.36
N ILE A 41 -8.02 16.57 -10.13
CA ILE A 41 -7.63 16.15 -8.77
C ILE A 41 -7.15 17.36 -7.95
N PHE A 42 -6.33 18.23 -8.54
CA PHE A 42 -5.80 19.41 -7.84
C PHE A 42 -6.81 20.54 -7.70
N THR A 43 -7.76 20.69 -8.63
CA THR A 43 -8.74 21.79 -8.62
C THR A 43 -10.04 21.42 -7.89
N ASP A 44 -10.48 20.16 -7.96
CA ASP A 44 -11.77 19.70 -7.43
C ASP A 44 -11.60 18.73 -6.25
N LYS A 45 -12.09 19.15 -5.08
CA LYS A 45 -12.06 18.35 -3.84
C LYS A 45 -12.93 17.09 -3.93
N THR A 46 -13.96 17.05 -4.78
CA THR A 46 -14.87 15.91 -4.93
C THR A 46 -14.18 14.73 -5.64
N VAL A 47 -13.45 15.01 -6.72
CA VAL A 47 -12.62 14.06 -7.47
C VAL A 47 -11.53 13.48 -6.57
N SER A 48 -10.83 14.34 -5.83
CA SER A 48 -9.84 13.93 -4.82
C SER A 48 -10.43 13.02 -3.73
N LYS A 49 -11.66 13.29 -3.26
CA LYS A 49 -12.35 12.41 -2.29
C LYS A 49 -12.72 11.06 -2.90
N LYS A 50 -13.20 11.04 -4.15
CA LYS A 50 -13.54 9.81 -4.88
C LYS A 50 -12.30 8.93 -5.08
N LEU A 51 -11.17 9.53 -5.50
CA LEU A 51 -9.91 8.82 -5.71
C LEU A 51 -9.37 8.23 -4.40
N ARG A 52 -9.39 8.99 -3.29
CA ARG A 52 -9.02 8.45 -1.96
C ARG A 52 -9.88 7.25 -1.56
N LYS A 53 -11.19 7.31 -1.81
CA LYS A 53 -12.10 6.20 -1.51
C LYS A 53 -11.76 4.94 -2.34
N GLN A 54 -11.44 5.12 -3.62
CA GLN A 54 -11.00 4.01 -4.47
C GLN A 54 -9.65 3.42 -4.02
N LEU A 55 -8.67 4.26 -3.70
CA LEU A 55 -7.37 3.80 -3.17
C LEU A 55 -7.54 3.00 -1.88
N LEU A 56 -8.36 3.48 -0.94
CA LEU A 56 -8.68 2.75 0.29
C LEU A 56 -9.34 1.40 -0.01
N SER A 57 -10.30 1.36 -0.94
CA SER A 57 -10.94 0.11 -1.35
C SER A 57 -9.95 -0.90 -1.93
N TYR A 58 -9.01 -0.45 -2.78
CA TYR A 58 -8.01 -1.32 -3.37
C TYR A 58 -6.92 -1.74 -2.39
N SER A 59 -6.60 -0.92 -1.38
CA SER A 59 -5.63 -1.29 -0.34
C SER A 59 -6.05 -2.52 0.46
N SER A 60 -7.34 -2.67 0.77
CA SER A 60 -7.85 -3.85 1.49
C SER A 60 -7.63 -5.14 0.69
N ILE A 61 -7.90 -5.11 -0.62
CA ILE A 61 -7.69 -6.26 -1.52
C ILE A 61 -6.19 -6.53 -1.68
N ALA A 62 -5.39 -5.48 -1.85
CA ALA A 62 -3.96 -5.61 -2.01
C ALA A 62 -3.27 -6.21 -0.78
N LEU A 63 -3.73 -5.87 0.44
CA LEU A 63 -3.24 -6.49 1.67
C LEU A 63 -3.43 -8.01 1.66
N PHE A 64 -4.59 -8.51 1.21
CA PHE A 64 -4.82 -9.95 1.08
C PHE A 64 -3.88 -10.64 0.09
N ILE A 65 -3.51 -9.96 -1.00
CA ILE A 65 -2.53 -10.49 -1.99
C ILE A 65 -1.09 -10.38 -1.44
N LEU A 66 -0.81 -9.35 -0.64
CA LEU A 66 0.49 -9.09 -0.06
C LEU A 66 0.91 -10.17 0.96
N LEU A 67 -0.02 -10.69 1.76
CA LEU A 67 0.27 -11.71 2.78
C LEU A 67 0.86 -13.01 2.21
N PRO A 68 0.25 -13.68 1.21
CA PRO A 68 0.85 -14.87 0.60
C PRO A 68 2.17 -14.54 -0.12
N LEU A 69 2.27 -13.38 -0.75
CA LEU A 69 3.52 -12.94 -1.36
C LEU A 69 4.64 -12.78 -0.32
N PHE A 70 4.37 -12.07 0.78
CA PHE A 70 5.29 -11.89 1.90
C PHE A 70 5.68 -13.23 2.55
N THR A 71 4.73 -14.16 2.63
CA THR A 71 4.97 -15.51 3.12
C THR A 71 6.01 -16.26 2.28
N LEU A 72 5.98 -16.11 0.94
CA LEU A 72 7.01 -16.69 0.08
C LEU A 72 8.41 -16.17 0.45
N PHE A 73 8.55 -14.89 0.77
CA PHE A 73 9.82 -14.31 1.20
C PHE A 73 10.25 -14.79 2.59
N LEU A 74 9.33 -14.90 3.55
CA LEU A 74 9.64 -15.53 4.84
C LEU A 74 10.11 -16.97 4.65
N ARG A 75 9.47 -17.74 3.76
CA ARG A 75 9.93 -19.09 3.43
C ARG A 75 11.36 -19.10 2.89
N LEU A 76 11.74 -18.13 2.06
CA LEU A 76 13.13 -17.99 1.57
C LEU A 76 14.11 -17.64 2.70
N ILE A 77 13.75 -16.73 3.61
CA ILE A 77 14.59 -16.36 4.78
C ILE A 77 14.81 -17.56 5.71
N TYR A 78 13.82 -18.45 5.81
CA TYR A 78 13.82 -19.61 6.68
C TYR A 78 14.02 -20.93 5.93
N ILE A 79 14.56 -20.91 4.70
CA ILE A 79 14.69 -22.09 3.84
C ILE A 79 15.51 -23.25 4.46
N ARG A 80 16.40 -22.94 5.40
CA ARG A 80 17.21 -23.94 6.12
C ARG A 80 16.44 -24.68 7.22
N ARG A 81 15.17 -24.33 7.46
CA ARG A 81 14.32 -24.95 8.48
C ARG A 81 13.19 -25.74 7.83
N LYS A 82 12.71 -26.77 8.54
CA LYS A 82 11.64 -27.66 8.07
C LYS A 82 10.24 -27.06 8.27
N PHE A 83 10.05 -25.79 7.89
CA PHE A 83 8.74 -25.16 7.89
C PHE A 83 8.12 -25.21 6.50
N THR A 84 6.84 -25.55 6.45
CA THR A 84 6.02 -25.55 5.25
C THR A 84 5.57 -24.13 4.91
N TYR A 85 5.23 -23.90 3.65
CA TYR A 85 4.64 -22.62 3.23
C TYR A 85 3.37 -22.28 4.03
N ILE A 86 2.55 -23.27 4.35
CA ILE A 86 1.31 -23.10 5.11
C ILE A 86 1.61 -22.64 6.52
N GLU A 87 2.61 -23.20 7.20
CA GLU A 87 3.02 -22.75 8.53
C GLU A 87 3.48 -21.29 8.53
N HIS A 88 4.30 -20.89 7.56
CA HIS A 88 4.68 -19.49 7.39
C HIS A 88 3.46 -18.59 7.11
N LEU A 89 2.51 -19.08 6.32
CA LEU A 89 1.30 -18.34 5.96
C LEU A 89 0.42 -18.10 7.19
N ILE A 90 0.19 -19.15 7.99
CA ILE A 90 -0.55 -19.09 9.25
C ILE A 90 0.11 -18.09 10.21
N PHE A 91 1.44 -18.12 10.32
CA PHE A 91 2.18 -17.14 11.12
C PHE A 91 1.93 -15.71 10.65
N VAL A 92 2.04 -15.45 9.34
CA VAL A 92 1.77 -14.13 8.76
C VAL A 92 0.34 -13.68 9.03
N PHE A 93 -0.66 -14.55 8.85
CA PHE A 93 -2.06 -14.24 9.17
C PHE A 93 -2.28 -13.90 10.64
N HIS A 94 -1.69 -14.67 11.57
CA HIS A 94 -1.79 -14.35 13.00
C HIS A 94 -1.15 -13.00 13.34
N THR A 95 0.06 -12.73 12.84
CA THR A 95 0.72 -11.45 13.09
C THR A 95 -0.08 -10.27 12.51
N GLN A 96 -0.65 -10.44 11.31
CA GLN A 96 -1.49 -9.42 10.68
C GLN A 96 -2.80 -9.20 11.44
N THR A 97 -3.39 -10.27 12.00
CA THR A 97 -4.60 -10.17 12.83
C THR A 97 -4.34 -9.36 14.09
N VAL A 98 -3.21 -9.61 14.77
CA VAL A 98 -2.82 -8.82 15.95
C VAL A 98 -2.54 -7.36 15.58
N PHE A 99 -1.90 -7.10 14.44
CA PHE A 99 -1.74 -5.74 13.92
C PHE A 99 -3.09 -5.02 13.76
N PHE A 100 -4.04 -5.64 13.07
CA PHE A 100 -5.37 -5.05 12.87
C PHE A 100 -6.17 -4.90 14.16
N LEU A 101 -6.01 -5.81 15.11
CA LEU A 101 -6.63 -5.72 16.42
C LEU A 101 -6.10 -4.52 17.20
N LEU A 102 -4.77 -4.35 17.25
CA LEU A 102 -4.13 -3.19 17.88
C LEU A 102 -4.53 -1.87 17.19
N LEU A 103 -4.56 -1.87 15.85
CA LEU A 103 -4.99 -0.70 15.08
C LEU A 103 -6.47 -0.36 15.36
N SER A 104 -7.34 -1.37 15.45
CA SER A 104 -8.76 -1.18 15.78
C SER A 104 -8.94 -0.63 17.19
N MET A 105 -8.20 -1.17 18.18
CA MET A 105 -8.18 -0.63 19.54
C MET A 105 -7.72 0.82 19.56
N PHE A 106 -6.64 1.15 18.84
CA PHE A 106 -6.17 2.53 18.69
C PHE A 106 -7.25 3.45 18.12
N TYR A 107 -7.90 3.07 17.01
CA TYR A 107 -8.96 3.89 16.42
C TYR A 107 -10.17 4.07 17.34
N ILE A 108 -10.58 3.02 18.06
CA ILE A 108 -11.67 3.11 19.05
C ILE A 108 -11.30 4.08 20.16
N LEU A 109 -10.08 3.98 20.71
CA LEU A 109 -9.62 4.90 21.76
C LEU A 109 -9.54 6.34 21.28
N ASN A 110 -9.07 6.56 20.04
CA ASN A 110 -8.95 7.90 19.46
C ASN A 110 -10.32 8.58 19.26
N ILE A 111 -11.43 7.83 19.18
CA ILE A 111 -12.78 8.40 19.14
C ILE A 111 -13.18 9.00 20.51
N PHE A 112 -12.74 8.40 21.61
CA PHE A 112 -13.13 8.83 22.96
C PHE A 112 -12.16 9.83 23.60
N ILE A 113 -10.88 9.69 23.30
CA ILE A 113 -9.82 10.52 23.84
C ILE A 113 -9.01 10.95 22.61
N GLU A 114 -9.04 12.24 22.25
CA GLU A 114 -8.24 12.78 21.15
C GLU A 114 -6.76 12.52 21.43
N THR A 115 -6.21 11.46 20.84
CA THR A 115 -4.96 10.85 21.28
C THR A 115 -4.08 10.45 20.11
N GLU A 116 -3.87 11.41 19.21
CA GLU A 116 -2.86 11.36 18.14
C GLU A 116 -1.48 10.88 18.68
N SER A 117 -1.15 11.21 19.94
CA SER A 117 0.11 10.85 20.59
C SER A 117 0.32 9.34 20.84
N TYR A 118 -0.75 8.53 20.94
CA TYR A 118 -0.62 7.10 21.29
C TYR A 118 -0.37 6.17 20.09
N ALA A 119 -0.42 6.65 18.85
CA ALA A 119 -0.16 5.82 17.67
C ALA A 119 1.22 5.15 17.74
N GLY A 120 2.24 5.89 18.18
CA GLY A 120 3.61 5.36 18.37
C GLY A 120 3.68 4.25 19.41
N PHE A 121 2.88 4.34 20.48
CA PHE A 121 2.82 3.29 21.52
C PHE A 121 2.29 1.98 20.96
N PHE A 122 1.18 2.01 20.20
CA PHE A 122 0.61 0.81 19.57
C PHE A 122 1.56 0.21 18.52
N LEU A 123 2.28 1.06 17.77
CA LEU A 123 3.29 0.59 16.83
C LEU A 123 4.47 -0.10 17.53
N ILE A 124 5.01 0.48 18.61
CA ILE A 124 6.09 -0.13 19.39
C ILE A 124 5.62 -1.46 20.00
N LEU A 125 4.39 -1.48 20.55
CA LEU A 125 3.80 -2.69 21.11
C LEU A 125 3.68 -3.80 20.05
N PHE A 126 3.24 -3.47 18.84
CA PHE A 126 3.19 -4.40 17.72
C PHE A 126 4.59 -4.90 17.33
N LEU A 127 5.59 -4.01 17.22
CA LEU A 127 6.95 -4.39 16.86
C LEU A 127 7.59 -5.35 17.88
N LEU A 128 7.34 -5.11 19.17
CA LEU A 128 7.74 -6.01 20.26
C LEU A 128 7.05 -7.37 20.16
N TYR A 129 5.73 -7.37 19.94
CA TYR A 129 4.97 -8.60 19.71
C TYR A 129 5.51 -9.38 18.51
N LEU A 130 5.75 -8.72 17.37
CA LEU A 130 6.26 -9.35 16.16
C LEU A 130 7.63 -10.01 16.40
N PHE A 131 8.53 -9.33 17.10
CA PHE A 131 9.83 -9.90 17.46
C PHE A 131 9.68 -11.15 18.34
N LEU A 132 8.84 -11.08 19.37
CA LEU A 132 8.60 -12.20 20.27
C LEU A 132 7.92 -13.38 19.56
N ALA A 133 6.95 -13.10 18.70
CA ALA A 133 6.26 -14.09 17.88
C ALA A 133 7.24 -14.80 16.94
N MET A 134 8.12 -14.06 16.25
CA MET A 134 9.17 -14.66 15.40
C MET A 134 10.13 -15.53 16.21
N LYS A 135 10.53 -15.08 17.40
CA LYS A 135 11.43 -15.84 18.28
C LYS A 135 10.81 -17.17 18.69
N ASN A 136 9.55 -17.14 19.15
CA ASN A 136 8.85 -18.31 19.68
C ASN A 136 8.45 -19.28 18.56
N PHE A 137 7.98 -18.78 17.42
CA PHE A 137 7.52 -19.62 16.31
C PHE A 137 8.68 -20.33 15.59
N TYR A 138 9.80 -19.64 15.35
CA TYR A 138 10.93 -20.22 14.61
C TYR A 138 11.99 -20.86 15.50
N GLU A 139 11.85 -20.75 16.82
CA GLU A 139 12.74 -21.30 17.85
C GLU A 139 14.23 -21.00 17.56
N GLN A 140 14.57 -19.72 17.43
CA GLN A 140 15.95 -19.27 17.12
C GLN A 140 16.57 -18.46 18.24
N SER A 141 17.90 -18.48 18.30
CA SER A 141 18.66 -17.65 19.22
C SER A 141 18.43 -16.17 18.94
N PHE A 142 18.49 -15.35 19.99
CA PHE A 142 18.13 -13.93 19.96
C PHE A 142 18.78 -13.16 18.80
N ILE A 143 20.09 -13.32 18.59
CA ILE A 143 20.84 -12.61 17.55
C ILE A 143 20.37 -13.01 16.14
N LYS A 144 20.13 -14.31 15.91
CA LYS A 144 19.65 -14.80 14.61
C LYS A 144 18.25 -14.28 14.33
N THR A 145 17.38 -14.25 15.34
CA THR A 145 16.03 -13.69 15.23
C THR A 145 16.09 -12.19 14.94
N LEU A 146 16.93 -11.43 15.63
CA LEU A 146 17.06 -9.98 15.42
C LEU A 146 17.48 -9.65 13.99
N LEU A 147 18.49 -10.33 13.45
CA LEU A 147 18.94 -10.09 12.08
C LEU A 147 17.84 -10.40 11.06
N LYS A 148 17.16 -11.54 11.22
CA LYS A 148 16.05 -11.93 10.33
C LYS A 148 14.82 -11.04 10.47
N TYR A 149 14.54 -10.58 11.69
CA TYR A 149 13.47 -9.63 11.98
C TYR A 149 13.72 -8.31 11.26
N LEU A 150 14.92 -7.74 11.35
CA LEU A 150 15.28 -6.52 10.63
C LEU A 150 15.13 -6.71 9.12
N PHE A 151 15.67 -7.82 8.59
CA PHE A 151 15.57 -8.12 7.16
C PHE A 151 14.12 -8.31 6.69
N ALA A 152 13.29 -9.00 7.48
CA ALA A 152 11.88 -9.20 7.18
C ALA A 152 11.11 -7.87 7.18
N ASN A 153 11.39 -6.96 8.12
CA ASN A 153 10.77 -5.63 8.16
C ASN A 153 11.17 -4.78 6.94
N VAL A 154 12.45 -4.78 6.56
CA VAL A 154 12.92 -4.08 5.35
C VAL A 154 12.22 -4.61 4.10
N LEU A 155 12.13 -5.94 3.96
CA LEU A 155 11.39 -6.55 2.85
C LEU A 155 9.92 -6.15 2.88
N PHE A 156 9.28 -6.19 4.04
CA PHE A 156 7.88 -5.78 4.18
C PHE A 156 7.66 -4.33 3.74
N MET A 157 8.57 -3.41 4.09
CA MET A 157 8.52 -2.01 3.61
C MET A 157 8.66 -1.92 2.09
N ILE A 158 9.58 -2.68 1.49
CA ILE A 158 9.74 -2.73 0.02
C ILE A 158 8.47 -3.25 -0.64
N PHE A 159 7.91 -4.37 -0.16
CA PHE A 159 6.67 -4.93 -0.72
C PHE A 159 5.47 -4.00 -0.55
N THR A 160 5.34 -3.36 0.60
CA THR A 160 4.27 -2.40 0.86
C THR A 160 4.39 -1.18 -0.05
N SER A 161 5.60 -0.63 -0.23
CA SER A 161 5.82 0.50 -1.14
C SER A 161 5.52 0.14 -2.61
N LEU A 162 5.98 -1.02 -3.08
CA LEU A 162 5.65 -1.53 -4.42
C LEU A 162 4.14 -1.74 -4.57
N GLY A 163 3.49 -2.30 -3.55
CA GLY A 163 2.04 -2.47 -3.50
C GLY A 163 1.30 -1.13 -3.61
N ILE A 164 1.72 -0.11 -2.86
CA ILE A 164 1.14 1.24 -2.94
C ILE A 164 1.31 1.82 -4.34
N VAL A 165 2.51 1.74 -4.94
CA VAL A 165 2.77 2.23 -6.30
C VAL A 165 1.86 1.53 -7.31
N PHE A 166 1.71 0.21 -7.20
CA PHE A 166 0.87 -0.59 -8.09
C PHE A 166 -0.61 -0.23 -7.96
N ILE A 167 -1.11 -0.09 -6.73
CA ILE A 167 -2.51 0.33 -6.46
C ILE A 167 -2.75 1.75 -6.97
N SER A 168 -1.82 2.67 -6.73
CA SER A 168 -1.91 4.05 -7.24
C SER A 168 -1.96 4.07 -8.76
N PHE A 169 -1.16 3.24 -9.43
CA PHE A 169 -1.19 3.10 -10.88
C PHE A 169 -2.54 2.55 -11.37
N ILE A 170 -3.07 1.50 -10.75
CA ILE A 170 -4.38 0.93 -11.10
C ILE A 170 -5.49 1.96 -10.88
N ALA A 171 -5.52 2.62 -9.73
CA ALA A 171 -6.51 3.64 -9.43
C ALA A 171 -6.43 4.78 -10.44
N PHE A 172 -5.23 5.21 -10.82
CA PHE A 172 -5.02 6.24 -11.84
C PHE A 172 -5.44 5.78 -13.24
N ALA A 173 -5.25 4.50 -13.58
CA ALA A 173 -5.62 3.96 -14.89
C ALA A 173 -7.14 3.72 -15.03
N LEU A 174 -7.81 3.32 -13.95
CA LEU A 174 -9.24 2.98 -13.93
C LEU A 174 -10.18 4.14 -13.56
N PHE A 175 -9.64 5.29 -13.16
CA PHE A 175 -10.42 6.50 -12.89
C PHE A 175 -11.06 7.09 -14.16
#